data_AF-A0A6N8EFY5-F1
#
_entry.id   AF-A0A6N8EFY5-F1
#
_cell.length_a   1.000
_cell.length_b   1.000
_cell.length_c   1.000
_cell.angle_alpha   90.00
_cell.angle_beta   90.00
_cell.angle_gamma   90.00
#
_symmetry.space_group_name_H-M   'P 1'
#
loop_
_entity.id
_entity.type
_entity.pdbx_description
1 polymer ?
#
loop_
_entity_poly.entity_id
_entity_poly.type
_entity_poly.pdbx_seq_one_letter_code
_entity_poly.pdbx_strand_id
1 'polypeptide(L)'
;MNTNNIKDFKIKFLVLALVLIGIIFFAKKASAVLYMCQPKNGPMFLQEQPCGDAKELHRYGDPKPDPKPVPQQKQYTGDRLTVNYESIDMEAFVNVLESFTGIPFVLRSQVTGNFPLRVKNIPWDELLDSVLNETGLVAKYVNGTIYIGWPRDF
;
A
#
# COMPACT_ATOMS: atom_id res chain seq x y z
N MET A 1 -14.72 -57.12 55.68
CA MET A 1 -13.99 -56.39 54.60
C MET A 1 -14.04 -54.89 54.92
N ASN A 2 -12.87 -54.23 55.01
CA ASN A 2 -12.69 -52.92 55.64
C ASN A 2 -13.17 -51.75 54.73
N THR A 3 -14.31 -51.14 55.08
CA THR A 3 -14.93 -50.03 54.35
C THR A 3 -14.18 -48.69 54.45
N ASN A 4 -13.23 -48.56 55.37
CA ASN A 4 -12.47 -47.31 55.57
C ASN A 4 -11.42 -47.12 54.47
N ASN A 5 -10.82 -48.21 53.97
CA ASN A 5 -9.87 -48.16 52.85
C ASN A 5 -10.55 -47.74 51.53
N ILE A 6 -11.81 -48.14 51.31
CA ILE A 6 -12.53 -47.83 50.07
C ILE A 6 -12.96 -46.37 50.02
N LYS A 7 -13.36 -45.78 51.16
CA LYS A 7 -13.73 -44.36 51.25
C LYS A 7 -12.50 -43.46 51.12
N ASP A 8 -11.41 -43.82 51.79
CA ASP A 8 -10.14 -43.08 51.71
C ASP A 8 -9.53 -43.14 50.29
N PHE A 9 -9.63 -44.29 49.61
CA PHE A 9 -9.22 -44.41 48.21
C PHE A 9 -10.07 -43.55 47.27
N LYS A 10 -11.40 -43.52 47.45
CA LYS A 10 -12.28 -42.66 46.64
C LYS A 10 -12.04 -41.17 46.86
N ILE A 11 -11.76 -40.73 48.09
CA ILE A 11 -11.47 -39.33 48.41
C ILE A 11 -10.12 -38.91 47.83
N LYS A 12 -9.07 -39.74 48.01
CA LYS A 12 -7.75 -39.49 47.42
C LYS A 12 -7.81 -39.43 45.90
N PHE A 13 -8.60 -40.29 45.27
CA PHE A 13 -8.79 -40.30 43.82
C PHE A 13 -9.55 -39.06 43.33
N LEU A 14 -10.57 -38.60 44.07
CA LEU A 14 -11.31 -37.38 43.75
C LEU A 14 -10.44 -36.13 43.89
N VAL A 15 -9.64 -36.02 44.96
CA VAL A 15 -8.72 -34.89 45.18
C VAL A 15 -7.62 -34.87 44.12
N LEU A 16 -7.05 -36.03 43.79
CA LEU A 16 -6.06 -36.14 42.72
C LEU A 16 -6.65 -35.78 41.36
N ALA A 17 -7.88 -36.22 41.07
CA ALA A 17 -8.59 -35.85 39.84
C ALA A 17 -8.84 -34.34 39.75
N LEU A 18 -9.25 -33.69 40.85
CA LEU A 18 -9.47 -32.24 40.87
C LEU A 18 -8.16 -31.44 40.73
N VAL A 19 -7.06 -31.90 41.33
CA VAL A 19 -5.73 -31.30 41.17
C VAL A 19 -5.21 -31.47 39.72
N LEU A 20 -5.37 -32.66 39.13
CA LEU A 20 -5.01 -32.92 37.74
C LEU A 20 -5.83 -32.08 36.75
N ILE A 21 -7.14 -31.94 36.98
CA ILE A 21 -8.01 -31.08 36.16
C ILE A 21 -7.56 -29.61 36.25
N GLY A 22 -7.21 -29.11 37.44
CA GLY A 22 -6.69 -27.75 37.63
C GLY A 22 -5.38 -27.48 36.90
N ILE A 23 -4.46 -28.46 36.89
CA ILE A 23 -3.17 -28.36 36.17
C ILE A 23 -3.38 -28.34 34.65
N ILE A 24 -4.32 -29.12 34.13
CA ILE A 24 -4.63 -29.16 32.67
C ILE A 24 -5.20 -27.82 32.19
N PHE A 25 -5.96 -27.09 33.02
CA PHE A 25 -6.49 -25.77 32.66
C PHE A 25 -5.43 -24.65 32.62
N PHE A 26 -4.32 -24.78 33.36
CA PHE A 26 -3.24 -23.78 33.35
C PHE A 26 -2.32 -23.86 32.11
N ALA A 27 -2.35 -24.96 31.35
CA ALA A 27 -1.39 -25.23 30.28
C ALA A 27 -1.92 -24.93 28.85
N LYS A 28 -2.78 -23.92 28.67
CA LYS A 28 -3.22 -23.48 27.33
C LYS A 28 -3.04 -21.98 27.11
N LYS A 29 -1.85 -21.59 26.63
CA LYS A 29 -1.68 -20.64 25.51
C LYS A 29 -0.21 -20.58 25.09
N ALA A 30 0.15 -21.44 24.15
CA ALA A 30 1.38 -21.30 23.37
C ALA A 30 0.95 -21.20 21.90
N SER A 31 0.88 -19.97 21.38
CA SER A 31 0.78 -19.69 19.95
C SER A 31 1.27 -18.26 19.72
N ALA A 32 2.59 -18.15 19.51
CA ALA A 32 3.29 -16.90 19.29
C ALA A 32 3.10 -16.40 17.84
N VAL A 33 1.87 -16.02 17.48
CA VAL A 33 1.63 -15.23 16.27
C VAL A 33 1.62 -13.77 16.69
N LEU A 34 2.67 -13.05 16.28
CA LEU A 34 2.77 -11.62 16.53
C LEU A 34 2.19 -10.88 15.33
N TYR A 35 1.15 -10.10 15.57
CA TYR A 35 0.48 -9.24 14.61
C TYR A 35 1.07 -7.84 14.68
N MET A 36 1.47 -7.29 13.54
CA MET A 36 1.84 -5.88 13.42
C MET A 36 0.62 -5.09 12.96
N CYS A 37 0.10 -4.25 13.84
CA CYS A 37 -1.15 -3.54 13.64
C CYS A 37 -0.89 -2.05 13.38
N GLN A 38 -1.57 -1.52 12.36
CA GLN A 38 -1.54 -0.11 12.01
C GLN A 38 -2.91 0.54 12.33
N PRO A 39 -3.01 1.34 13.40
CA PRO A 39 -4.23 2.08 13.73
C PRO A 39 -4.43 3.27 12.76
N LYS A 40 -5.66 3.81 12.69
CA LYS A 40 -5.98 4.97 11.82
C LYS A 40 -5.20 6.23 12.21
N ASN A 41 -5.06 6.49 13.51
CA ASN A 41 -4.34 7.63 14.08
C ASN A 41 -3.49 7.13 15.25
N GLY A 42 -2.23 6.78 15.00
CA GLY A 42 -1.31 6.35 16.05
C GLY A 42 -0.10 5.61 15.52
N PRO A 43 0.91 5.37 16.37
CA PRO A 43 2.07 4.56 16.00
C PRO A 43 1.69 3.08 15.81
N MET A 44 2.48 2.38 15.01
CA MET A 44 2.35 0.93 14.84
C MET A 44 2.66 0.21 16.16
N PHE A 45 1.99 -0.92 16.39
CA PHE A 45 2.20 -1.75 17.58
C PHE A 45 2.18 -3.23 17.24
N LEU A 46 2.86 -4.03 18.07
CA LEU A 46 2.91 -5.49 17.99
C LEU A 46 1.99 -6.08 19.05
N GLN A 47 1.16 -7.04 18.70
CA GLN A 47 0.29 -7.74 19.66
C GLN A 47 0.12 -9.22 19.32
N GLU A 48 -0.23 -10.03 20.32
CA GLU A 48 -0.44 -11.48 20.18
C GLU A 48 -1.88 -11.84 19.75
N GLN A 49 -2.73 -10.84 19.56
CA GLN A 49 -4.12 -10.99 19.13
C GLN A 49 -4.34 -10.38 17.74
N PRO A 50 -5.34 -10.84 16.97
CA PRO A 50 -5.71 -10.22 15.70
C PRO A 50 -6.03 -8.72 15.85
N CYS A 51 -5.74 -7.92 14.82
CA CYS A 51 -5.79 -6.45 14.86
C CYS A 51 -7.18 -5.80 15.08
N GLY A 52 -8.26 -6.58 15.18
CA GLY A 52 -9.62 -6.04 15.33
C GLY A 52 -9.96 -5.05 14.20
N ASP A 53 -10.29 -3.81 14.54
CA ASP A 53 -10.56 -2.72 13.59
C ASP A 53 -9.30 -2.08 12.98
N ALA A 54 -8.11 -2.38 13.52
CA ALA A 54 -6.84 -1.90 12.98
C ALA A 54 -6.40 -2.77 11.80
N LYS A 55 -5.64 -2.18 10.87
CA LYS A 55 -5.16 -2.90 9.69
C LYS A 55 -4.02 -3.85 10.08
N GLU A 56 -4.20 -5.14 9.83
CA GLU A 56 -3.14 -6.15 9.90
C GLU A 56 -2.19 -5.99 8.70
N LEU A 57 -0.90 -5.78 8.97
CA LEU A 57 0.14 -5.79 7.95
C LEU A 57 0.62 -7.24 7.76
N HIS A 58 0.93 -7.63 6.52
CA HIS A 58 1.34 -8.97 6.07
C HIS A 58 2.08 -9.76 7.18
N ARG A 59 1.55 -10.92 7.59
CA ARG A 59 2.07 -11.66 8.75
C ARG A 59 3.52 -12.06 8.49
N TYR A 60 4.38 -11.96 9.51
CA TYR A 60 5.75 -12.47 9.41
C TYR A 60 5.70 -14.00 9.21
N GLY A 61 5.91 -14.45 7.97
CA GLY A 61 5.81 -15.86 7.57
C GLY A 61 4.84 -16.14 6.42
N ASP A 62 3.99 -15.17 6.05
CA ASP A 62 3.20 -15.28 4.82
C ASP A 62 4.16 -15.27 3.61
N PRO A 63 3.90 -16.05 2.54
CA PRO A 63 4.65 -15.93 1.30
C PRO A 63 4.66 -14.47 0.91
N LYS A 64 5.85 -13.90 0.64
CA LYS A 64 5.94 -12.52 0.15
C LYS A 64 4.90 -12.41 -0.97
N PRO A 65 3.99 -11.42 -0.92
CA PRO A 65 3.05 -11.24 -2.02
C PRO A 65 3.89 -11.26 -3.30
N ASP A 66 3.41 -11.97 -4.33
CA ASP A 66 4.08 -12.00 -5.62
C ASP A 66 4.54 -10.57 -5.90
N PRO A 67 5.84 -10.36 -6.15
CA PRO A 67 6.38 -9.02 -6.28
C PRO A 67 5.42 -8.29 -7.21
N LYS A 68 4.71 -7.27 -6.68
CA LYS A 68 3.81 -6.44 -7.48
C LYS A 68 4.58 -6.21 -8.77
N PRO A 69 4.05 -6.60 -9.94
CA PRO A 69 4.84 -6.68 -11.17
C PRO A 69 5.72 -5.45 -11.18
N VAL A 70 7.03 -5.65 -10.99
CA VAL A 70 7.99 -4.56 -10.93
C VAL A 70 7.62 -3.77 -12.17
N PRO A 71 7.16 -2.50 -12.04
CA PRO A 71 6.61 -1.79 -13.17
C PRO A 71 7.64 -1.95 -14.26
N GLN A 72 7.28 -2.67 -15.33
CA GLN A 72 8.19 -2.94 -16.43
C GLN A 72 8.81 -1.59 -16.72
N GLN A 73 10.14 -1.47 -16.61
CA GLN A 73 10.83 -0.18 -16.71
C GLN A 73 10.24 0.54 -17.92
N LYS A 74 9.48 1.61 -17.65
CA LYS A 74 8.68 2.28 -18.66
C LYS A 74 9.68 2.76 -19.71
N GLN A 75 9.63 2.16 -20.90
CA GLN A 75 10.54 2.54 -21.97
C GLN A 75 9.99 3.82 -22.59
N TYR A 76 10.74 4.90 -22.44
CA TYR A 76 10.41 6.18 -23.05
C TYR A 76 10.98 6.22 -24.47
N THR A 77 10.10 6.46 -25.44
CA THR A 77 10.41 6.43 -26.88
C THR A 77 10.22 7.78 -27.54
N GLY A 78 9.75 8.77 -26.79
CA GLY A 78 9.51 10.11 -27.30
C GLY A 78 10.78 10.82 -27.75
N ASP A 79 10.61 11.73 -28.72
CA ASP A 79 11.66 12.66 -29.10
C ASP A 79 12.12 13.47 -27.89
N ARG A 80 13.41 13.80 -27.88
CA ARG A 80 14.05 14.45 -26.74
C ARG A 80 13.93 15.96 -26.83
N LEU A 81 13.55 16.59 -25.73
CA LEU A 81 13.47 18.04 -25.62
C LEU A 81 14.44 18.60 -24.58
N THR A 82 14.76 19.88 -24.76
CA THR A 82 15.52 20.69 -23.81
C THR A 82 14.78 22.00 -23.63
N VAL A 83 14.31 22.27 -22.41
CA VAL A 83 13.58 23.50 -22.07
C VAL A 83 14.00 23.99 -20.69
N ASN A 84 13.88 25.29 -20.46
CA ASN A 84 14.25 25.92 -19.22
C ASN A 84 13.29 27.07 -18.91
N TYR A 85 12.23 26.75 -18.16
CA TYR A 85 11.28 27.71 -17.62
C TYR A 85 11.48 27.80 -16.11
N GLU A 86 11.54 29.02 -15.59
CA GLU A 86 11.53 29.24 -14.14
C GLU A 86 10.19 28.88 -13.52
N SER A 87 9.11 29.14 -14.25
CA SER A 87 7.73 28.87 -13.86
C SER A 87 6.89 28.74 -15.13
N ILE A 88 6.09 27.69 -15.22
CA ILE A 88 5.13 27.45 -16.30
C ILE A 88 3.82 26.93 -15.68
N ASP A 89 2.67 27.33 -16.22
CA ASP A 89 1.39 26.73 -15.84
C ASP A 89 1.11 25.47 -16.69
N MET A 90 0.10 24.70 -16.29
CA MET A 90 -0.21 23.44 -16.97
C MET A 90 -0.68 23.64 -18.41
N GLU A 91 -1.38 24.74 -18.70
CA GLU A 91 -1.89 25.03 -20.04
C GLU A 91 -0.74 25.35 -21.01
N ALA A 92 0.19 26.21 -20.61
CA ALA A 92 1.39 26.50 -21.38
C ALA A 92 2.28 25.27 -21.55
N PHE A 93 2.42 24.43 -20.51
CA PHE A 93 3.15 23.17 -20.62
C PHE A 93 2.57 22.25 -21.69
N VAL A 94 1.25 22.08 -21.69
CA VAL A 94 0.55 21.30 -22.71
C VAL A 94 0.76 21.87 -24.10
N ASN A 95 0.65 23.19 -24.27
CA ASN A 95 0.88 23.86 -25.56
C ASN A 95 2.32 23.63 -26.07
N VAL A 96 3.32 23.62 -25.18
CA VAL A 96 4.70 23.30 -25.55
C VAL A 96 4.79 21.85 -26.06
N LEU A 97 4.19 20.89 -25.35
CA LEU A 97 4.18 19.49 -25.79
C LEU A 97 3.44 19.27 -27.11
N GLU A 98 2.29 19.92 -27.32
CA GLU A 98 1.55 19.86 -28.58
C GLU A 98 2.41 20.37 -29.75
N SER A 99 3.03 21.53 -29.58
CA SER A 99 3.87 22.13 -30.62
C SER A 99 5.12 21.30 -30.95
N PHE A 100 5.63 20.54 -29.97
CA PHE A 100 6.80 19.70 -30.12
C PHE A 100 6.47 18.33 -30.73
N THR A 101 5.40 17.68 -30.27
CA THR A 101 5.06 16.30 -30.65
C THR A 101 4.11 16.22 -31.85
N GLY A 102 3.35 17.29 -32.13
CA GLY A 102 2.24 17.27 -33.08
C GLY A 102 1.03 16.44 -32.61
N ILE A 103 1.05 15.94 -31.36
CA ILE A 103 -0.06 15.18 -30.78
C ILE A 103 -1.03 16.17 -30.14
N PRO A 104 -2.36 16.03 -30.35
CA PRO A 104 -3.33 16.82 -29.62
C PRO A 104 -3.42 16.42 -28.14
N PHE A 105 -3.44 17.40 -27.25
CA PHE A 105 -3.62 17.27 -25.81
C PHE A 105 -4.87 18.04 -25.36
N VAL A 106 -5.61 17.48 -24.40
CA VAL A 106 -6.85 18.09 -23.90
C VAL A 106 -6.88 18.06 -22.37
N LEU A 107 -6.99 19.22 -21.74
CA LEU A 107 -7.23 19.34 -20.29
C LEU A 107 -8.71 19.09 -19.98
N ARG A 108 -9.03 18.07 -19.17
CA ARG A 108 -10.41 17.75 -18.75
C ARG A 108 -10.91 18.57 -17.56
N SER A 109 -9.99 19.09 -16.76
CA SER A 109 -10.30 19.86 -15.55
C SER A 109 -9.53 21.16 -15.57
N GLN A 110 -10.02 22.14 -14.80
CA GLN A 110 -9.21 23.30 -14.44
C GLN A 110 -8.05 22.82 -13.59
N VAL A 111 -6.88 22.73 -14.22
CA VAL A 111 -5.61 22.50 -13.54
C VAL A 111 -5.01 23.86 -13.25
N THR A 112 -5.08 24.29 -12.00
CA THR A 112 -4.51 25.55 -11.55
C THR A 112 -3.16 25.33 -10.89
N GLY A 113 -2.22 26.25 -11.10
CA GLY A 113 -0.92 26.24 -10.46
C GLY A 113 0.23 26.34 -11.46
N ASN A 114 1.41 26.61 -10.94
CA ASN A 114 2.63 26.75 -11.71
C ASN A 114 3.71 25.84 -11.13
N PHE A 115 4.60 25.37 -12.00
CA PHE A 115 5.75 24.54 -11.61
C PHE A 115 6.99 24.94 -12.41
N PRO A 116 8.19 24.76 -11.85
CA PRO A 116 9.43 24.95 -12.61
C PRO A 116 9.60 23.81 -13.63
N LEU A 117 10.14 24.12 -14.80
CA LEU A 117 10.39 23.12 -15.84
C LEU A 117 11.79 23.28 -16.42
N ARG A 118 12.73 22.45 -15.96
CA ARG A 118 14.14 22.54 -16.36
C ARG A 118 14.65 21.17 -16.76
N VAL A 119 14.68 20.91 -18.07
CA VAL A 119 15.10 19.62 -18.60
C VAL A 119 16.05 19.78 -19.76
N LYS A 120 16.96 18.82 -19.91
CA LYS A 120 17.94 18.79 -21.00
C LYS A 120 18.01 17.38 -21.56
N ASN A 121 17.67 17.25 -22.84
CA ASN A 121 17.75 16.00 -23.59
C ASN A 121 16.91 14.86 -22.98
N ILE A 122 15.70 15.18 -22.50
CA ILE A 122 14.75 14.24 -21.89
C ILE A 122 13.64 13.90 -22.90
N PRO A 123 13.25 12.63 -23.08
CA PRO A 123 12.08 12.23 -23.87
C PRO A 123 10.79 12.93 -23.40
N TRP A 124 9.94 13.38 -24.32
CA TRP A 124 8.73 14.11 -23.95
C TRP A 124 7.73 13.28 -23.14
N ASP A 125 7.70 11.97 -23.34
CA ASP A 125 6.85 11.02 -22.63
C ASP A 125 7.37 10.74 -21.21
N GLU A 126 8.69 10.78 -21.01
CA GLU A 126 9.31 10.77 -19.67
C GLU A 126 8.98 12.05 -18.90
N LEU A 127 9.11 13.20 -19.57
CA LEU A 127 8.81 14.49 -18.98
C LEU A 127 7.35 14.58 -18.56
N LEU A 128 6.43 14.17 -19.44
CA LEU A 128 5.01 14.13 -19.15
C LEU A 128 4.74 13.29 -17.90
N ASP A 129 5.35 12.10 -17.78
CA ASP A 129 5.16 11.24 -16.60
C ASP A 129 5.67 11.90 -15.31
N SER A 130 6.81 12.59 -15.35
CA SER A 130 7.34 13.32 -14.18
C SER A 130 6.38 14.41 -13.73
N VAL A 131 5.89 15.24 -14.66
CA VAL A 131 4.96 16.33 -14.34
C VAL A 131 3.63 15.79 -13.79
N LEU A 132 3.08 14.73 -14.39
CA LEU A 132 1.86 14.11 -13.89
C LEU A 132 2.03 13.53 -12.48
N ASN A 133 3.17 12.88 -12.20
CA ASN A 133 3.49 12.35 -10.88
C ASN A 133 3.65 13.47 -9.83
N GLU A 134 4.32 14.57 -10.17
CA GLU A 134 4.52 15.71 -9.26
C GLU A 134 3.21 16.45 -8.95
N THR A 135 2.32 16.56 -9.94
CA THR A 135 1.05 17.29 -9.81
C THR A 135 -0.12 16.42 -9.32
N GLY A 136 0.03 15.09 -9.32
CA GLY A 136 -1.04 14.15 -9.00
C GLY A 136 -2.12 14.02 -10.08
N LEU A 137 -1.82 14.50 -11.29
CA LEU A 137 -2.68 14.35 -12.46
C LEU A 137 -2.45 12.99 -13.12
N VAL A 138 -3.37 12.62 -14.00
CA VAL A 138 -3.23 11.42 -14.84
C VAL A 138 -3.52 11.77 -16.29
N ALA A 139 -2.97 10.96 -17.19
CA ALA A 139 -3.23 11.05 -18.62
C ALA A 139 -3.92 9.79 -19.15
N LYS A 140 -4.83 9.98 -20.12
CA LYS A 140 -5.45 8.89 -20.90
C LYS A 140 -5.28 9.16 -22.38
N TYR A 141 -4.76 8.17 -23.10
CA TYR A 141 -4.69 8.19 -24.56
C TYR A 141 -5.98 7.61 -25.15
N VAL A 142 -6.67 8.38 -25.99
CA VAL A 142 -7.91 7.97 -26.65
C VAL A 142 -7.88 8.52 -28.08
N ASN A 143 -7.95 7.63 -29.07
CA ASN A 143 -8.07 7.98 -30.50
C ASN A 143 -7.03 8.99 -31.02
N GLY A 144 -5.76 8.88 -30.61
CA GLY A 144 -4.73 9.83 -31.06
C GLY A 144 -4.60 11.08 -30.20
N THR A 145 -5.47 11.27 -29.20
CA THR A 145 -5.48 12.44 -28.31
C THR A 145 -5.08 12.04 -26.90
N ILE A 146 -4.27 12.87 -26.25
CA ILE A 146 -3.89 12.70 -24.84
C ILE A 146 -4.76 13.61 -23.98
N TYR A 147 -5.62 13.01 -23.16
CA TYR A 147 -6.42 13.74 -22.18
C TYR A 147 -5.66 13.79 -20.86
N ILE A 148 -5.58 14.97 -20.23
CA ILE A 148 -4.95 15.18 -18.93
C ILE A 148 -5.99 15.72 -17.94
N GLY A 149 -6.00 15.20 -16.73
CA GLY A 149 -6.94 15.64 -15.69
C GLY A 149 -6.71 14.95 -14.36
N TRP A 150 -7.57 15.23 -13.38
CA TRP A 150 -7.51 14.53 -12.10
C TRP A 150 -7.98 13.08 -12.29
N PRO A 151 -7.51 12.12 -11.45
CA PRO A 151 -7.94 10.73 -11.51
C PRO A 151 -9.47 10.52 -11.50
N ARG A 152 -10.19 11.43 -10.85
CA ARG A 152 -11.66 11.46 -10.72
C ARG A 152 -12.40 11.87 -12.00
N ASP A 153 -11.72 12.40 -13.01
CA ASP A 153 -12.33 12.93 -14.24
C ASP A 153 -12.39 11.88 -15.37
N PHE A 154 -12.08 10.63 -15.02
CA PHE A 154 -11.72 9.55 -15.93
C PHE A 154 -12.37 8.21 -15.60
#